data_AF-A0A2U0DWJ7-F1
#
_entry.id   AF-A0A2U0DWJ7-F1
#
_cell.length_a   1.000
_cell.length_b   1.000
_cell.length_c   1.000
_cell.angle_alpha   90.00
_cell.angle_beta   90.00
_cell.angle_gamma   90.00
#
_symmetry.space_group_name_H-M   'P 1'
#
loop_
_entity.id
_entity.type
_entity.pdbx_description
1 polymer ?
#
loop_
_entity_poly.entity_id
_entity_poly.type
_entity_poly.pdbx_seq_one_letter_code
_entity_poly.pdbx_strand_id
1 'polypeptide(L)'
;MFFGTFDYIILVLIFLVNIVVWKFKIIRKRNWILYLVAFLFFGFVIPLLSVDFEIEKATKDQPIVDNFTLLYNYFRFPVWWFVGILQLLILRKRD
;
A
#
# COMPACT_ATOMS: atom_id res chain seq x y z
N MET A 1 -6.81 13.64 -3.09
CA MET A 1 -7.13 12.88 -1.86
C MET A 1 -5.95 11.98 -1.56
N PHE A 2 -5.55 11.82 -0.29
CA PHE A 2 -4.38 11.00 0.07
C PHE A 2 -4.60 9.50 -0.22
N PHE A 3 -5.85 9.07 -0.25
CA PHE A 3 -6.26 7.74 -0.71
C PHE A 3 -7.26 7.88 -1.87
N GLY A 4 -7.08 7.04 -2.88
CA GLY A 4 -7.94 6.85 -4.02
C GLY A 4 -8.78 5.57 -3.92
N THR A 5 -9.57 5.30 -4.95
CA THR A 5 -10.46 4.11 -4.98
C THR A 5 -9.66 2.82 -4.89
N PHE A 6 -8.53 2.74 -5.61
CA PHE A 6 -7.63 1.60 -5.56
C PHE A 6 -7.07 1.37 -4.15
N ASP A 7 -6.68 2.44 -3.44
CA ASP A 7 -6.10 2.28 -2.12
C ASP A 7 -7.07 1.72 -1.10
N TYR A 8 -8.34 2.14 -1.15
CA TYR A 8 -9.36 1.58 -0.27
C TYR A 8 -9.55 0.08 -0.50
N ILE A 9 -9.49 -0.38 -1.75
CA ILE A 9 -9.55 -1.81 -2.09
C ILE A 9 -8.36 -2.54 -1.48
N ILE A 10 -7.14 -2.01 -1.63
CA ILE A 10 -5.93 -2.62 -1.06
C ILE A 10 -5.96 -2.61 0.47
N LEU A 11 -6.46 -1.55 1.11
CA LEU A 11 -6.60 -1.48 2.57
C LEU A 11 -7.55 -2.56 3.10
N VAL A 12 -8.69 -2.78 2.43
CA VAL A 12 -9.62 -3.86 2.77
C VAL A 12 -8.95 -5.22 2.62
N LEU A 13 -8.22 -5.44 1.52
CA LEU A 13 -7.49 -6.68 1.28
C LEU A 13 -6.43 -6.94 2.38
N ILE A 14 -5.64 -5.93 2.74
CA ILE A 14 -4.66 -6.00 3.82
C ILE A 14 -5.34 -6.34 5.15
N PHE A 15 -6.50 -5.75 5.43
CA PHE A 15 -7.24 -6.02 6.65
C PHE A 15 -7.70 -7.48 6.74
N LEU A 16 -8.21 -8.03 5.62
CA LEU A 16 -8.60 -9.44 5.53
C LEU A 16 -7.40 -10.38 5.71
N VAL A 17 -6.28 -10.09 5.05
CA VAL A 17 -5.04 -10.87 5.20
C VAL A 17 -4.57 -10.86 6.66
N ASN A 18 -4.62 -9.71 7.32
CA ASN A 18 -4.26 -9.62 8.74
C ASN A 18 -5.14 -10.49 9.63
N ILE A 19 -6.46 -10.51 9.42
CA ILE A 19 -7.37 -11.37 10.18
C ILE A 19 -6.98 -12.85 10.02
N VAL A 20 -6.70 -13.28 8.79
CA VAL A 20 -6.29 -14.67 8.49
C VAL A 20 -4.95 -14.98 9.16
N VAL A 21 -3.94 -14.13 8.97
CA VAL A 21 -2.61 -14.29 9.57
C VAL A 21 -2.70 -14.40 11.09
N TRP A 22 -3.54 -13.57 11.74
CA TRP A 22 -3.75 -13.61 13.18
C TRP A 22 -4.51 -14.86 13.64
N LYS A 23 -5.60 -15.23 12.96
CA LYS A 23 -6.42 -16.39 13.32
C LYS A 23 -5.62 -17.69 13.28
N PHE A 24 -4.75 -17.83 12.28
CA PHE A 24 -3.97 -19.05 12.06
C PHE A 24 -2.54 -18.98 12.62
N LYS A 25 -2.12 -17.86 13.24
CA LYS A 25 -0.76 -17.62 13.77
C LYS A 25 0.34 -18.04 12.77
N ILE A 26 0.15 -17.71 11.49
CA ILE A 26 1.02 -18.14 10.38
C ILE A 26 2.45 -17.61 10.57
N ILE A 27 2.59 -16.38 11.09
CA ILE A 27 3.87 -15.76 11.39
C ILE A 27 4.13 -15.98 12.89
N ARG A 28 5.09 -16.87 13.19
CA ARG A 28 5.47 -17.25 14.56
C ARG A 28 6.94 -16.92 14.88
N LYS A 29 7.75 -16.59 13.86
CA LYS A 29 9.16 -16.28 13.99
C LYS A 29 9.54 -15.10 13.10
N ARG A 30 10.44 -14.27 13.62
CA ARG A 30 11.06 -13.16 12.92
C ARG A 30 11.86 -13.67 11.71
N ASN A 31 11.26 -13.61 10.52
CA ASN A 31 11.90 -14.01 9.27
C ASN A 31 12.27 -12.76 8.46
N TRP A 32 13.57 -12.53 8.26
CA TRP A 32 14.09 -11.38 7.50
C TRP A 32 13.47 -11.28 6.10
N ILE A 33 13.17 -12.43 5.48
CA ILE A 33 12.54 -12.50 4.16
C ILE A 33 11.16 -11.84 4.17
N LEU A 34 10.38 -12.01 5.24
CA LEU A 34 9.06 -11.38 5.36
C LEU A 34 9.16 -9.85 5.44
N TYR A 35 10.17 -9.33 6.14
CA TYR A 35 10.41 -7.88 6.20
C TYR A 35 10.83 -7.33 4.84
N LEU A 36 11.68 -8.05 4.11
CA LEU A 36 12.09 -7.66 2.76
C LEU A 36 10.90 -7.67 1.79
N VAL A 37 10.07 -8.72 1.84
CA VAL A 37 8.85 -8.82 1.02
C VAL A 37 7.89 -7.68 1.36
N ALA A 38 7.64 -7.41 2.64
CA ALA A 38 6.79 -6.29 3.06
C ALA A 38 7.36 -4.94 2.59
N PHE A 39 8.68 -4.73 2.72
CA PHE A 39 9.33 -3.52 2.24
C PHE A 39 9.17 -3.34 0.72
N LEU A 40 9.38 -4.39 -0.08
CA LEU A 40 9.18 -4.31 -1.53
C LEU A 40 7.71 -4.04 -1.89
N PHE A 41 6.79 -4.69 -1.17
CA PHE A 41 5.37 -4.59 -1.45
C PHE A 41 4.79 -3.21 -1.11
N PHE A 42 5.05 -2.72 0.10
CA PHE A 42 4.61 -1.39 0.55
C PHE A 42 5.47 -0.24 0.00
N GLY A 43 6.74 -0.53 -0.32
CA GLY A 43 7.71 0.45 -0.82
C GLY A 43 7.52 0.79 -2.28
N PHE A 44 7.22 -0.22 -3.10
CA PHE A 44 7.21 -0.08 -4.56
C PHE A 44 5.92 -0.61 -5.19
N VAL A 45 5.55 -1.88 -4.93
CA VAL A 45 4.48 -2.54 -5.69
C VAL A 45 3.13 -1.82 -5.52
N ILE A 46 2.67 -1.65 -4.29
CA ILE A 46 1.38 -1.00 -4.03
C ILE A 46 1.37 0.47 -4.50
N PRO A 47 2.33 1.32 -4.13
CA PRO A 47 2.29 2.72 -4.55
C PRO A 47 2.41 2.89 -6.07
N LEU A 48 3.20 2.07 -6.77
CA LEU A 48 3.24 2.11 -8.25
C LEU A 48 1.88 1.79 -8.86
N LEU A 49 1.27 0.67 -8.47
CA LEU A 49 -0.06 0.29 -8.97
C LEU A 49 -1.13 1.33 -8.64
N SER A 50 -1.04 1.94 -7.46
CA SER A 50 -1.96 2.98 -7.02
C SER A 50 -1.83 4.26 -7.83
N VAL A 51 -0.60 4.66 -8.14
CA VAL A 51 -0.32 5.82 -8.99
C VAL A 51 -0.79 5.56 -10.41
N ASP A 52 -0.44 4.42 -11.00
CA ASP A 52 -0.80 4.08 -12.38
C ASP A 52 -2.31 4.04 -12.57
N PHE A 53 -3.03 3.35 -11.67
CA PHE A 53 -4.49 3.23 -11.75
C PHE A 53 -5.18 4.60 -11.67
N GLU A 54 -4.72 5.48 -10.79
CA GLU A 54 -5.40 6.75 -10.55
C GLU A 54 -4.98 7.85 -11.51
N ILE A 55 -3.78 7.73 -12.11
CA ILE A 55 -3.43 8.50 -13.31
C ILE A 55 -4.35 8.04 -14.44
N GLU A 56 -4.39 6.74 -14.77
CA GLU A 56 -5.23 6.23 -15.86
C GLU A 56 -6.69 6.67 -15.74
N LYS A 57 -7.25 6.59 -14.53
CA LYS A 57 -8.61 7.07 -14.24
C LYS A 57 -8.75 8.59 -14.42
N ALA A 58 -7.79 9.39 -13.98
CA ALA A 58 -7.82 10.84 -14.09
C ALA A 58 -7.61 11.33 -15.54
N THR A 59 -6.85 10.58 -16.34
CA THR A 59 -6.52 10.94 -17.73
C THR A 59 -7.53 10.43 -18.76
N LYS A 60 -8.39 9.47 -18.39
CA LYS A 60 -9.28 8.75 -19.32
C LYS A 60 -10.14 9.67 -20.20
N ASP A 61 -10.64 10.75 -19.63
CA ASP A 61 -11.54 11.70 -20.31
C ASP A 61 -10.92 13.11 -20.42
N GLN A 62 -9.62 13.27 -20.15
CA GLN A 62 -8.94 14.57 -20.13
C GLN A 62 -7.75 14.60 -21.12
N PRO A 63 -7.75 15.52 -22.10
CA PRO A 63 -6.66 15.61 -23.08
C PRO A 63 -5.38 16.23 -22.51
N ILE A 64 -5.48 16.96 -21.40
CA ILE A 64 -4.35 17.61 -20.72
C ILE A 64 -4.47 17.31 -19.23
N VAL A 65 -3.41 16.76 -18.67
CA VAL A 65 -3.31 16.36 -17.27
C VAL A 65 -2.43 17.36 -16.56
N ASP A 66 -2.95 18.00 -15.53
CA ASP A 66 -2.19 18.96 -14.73
C ASP A 66 -1.02 18.26 -14.01
N ASN A 67 0.17 18.87 -14.07
CA ASN A 67 1.36 18.40 -13.38
C ASN A 67 1.16 18.32 -11.86
N PHE A 68 0.30 19.17 -11.29
CA PHE A 68 -0.05 19.05 -9.87
C PHE A 68 -0.82 17.76 -9.59
N THR A 69 -1.70 17.31 -10.48
CA THR A 69 -2.42 16.03 -10.35
C THR A 69 -1.45 14.85 -10.33
N LEU A 70 -0.44 14.87 -11.21
CA LEU A 70 0.62 13.85 -11.21
C LEU A 70 1.41 13.88 -9.90
N LEU A 71 1.83 15.06 -9.45
CA LEU A 71 2.56 15.24 -8.19
C LEU A 71 1.75 14.73 -6.99
N TYR A 72 0.45 15.05 -6.92
CA TYR A 72 -0.45 14.56 -5.86
C TYR A 72 -0.58 13.04 -5.87
N ASN A 73 -0.58 12.40 -7.04
CA ASN A 73 -0.57 10.95 -7.12
C ASN A 73 0.77 10.38 -6.62
N TYR A 74 1.93 10.99 -6.92
CA TYR A 74 3.21 10.51 -6.37
C TYR A 74 3.31 10.59 -4.84
N PHE A 75 2.57 11.48 -4.18
CA PHE A 75 2.50 11.50 -2.71
C PHE A 75 1.87 10.23 -2.09
N ARG A 76 1.29 9.34 -2.90
CA ARG A 76 0.85 8.00 -2.45
C ARG A 76 2.02 7.13 -1.98
N PHE A 77 3.24 7.34 -2.47
CA PHE A 77 4.43 6.61 -1.99
C PHE A 77 4.67 6.81 -0.48
N PRO A 78 4.86 8.05 0.02
CA PRO A 78 4.97 8.31 1.46
C PRO A 78 3.81 7.73 2.28
N VAL A 79 2.58 7.80 1.76
CA VAL A 79 1.39 7.26 2.44
C VAL A 79 1.51 5.74 2.60
N TRP A 80 1.86 5.02 1.53
CA TRP A 80 2.04 3.56 1.57
C TRP A 80 3.24 3.12 2.40
N TRP A 81 4.32 3.91 2.42
CA TRP A 81 5.45 3.67 3.32
C TRP A 81 5.02 3.78 4.79
N PHE A 82 4.23 4.80 5.14
CA PHE A 82 3.69 4.95 6.49
C PHE A 82 2.80 3.77 6.88
N VAL A 83 1.90 3.33 6.00
CA VAL A 83 1.04 2.15 6.22
C VAL A 83 1.89 0.88 6.39
N GLY A 84 2.92 0.69 5.57
CA GLY A 84 3.84 -0.43 5.67
C GLY A 84 4.60 -0.47 7.00
N ILE A 85 5.10 0.67 7.45
CA ILE A 85 5.77 0.79 8.76
C ILE A 85 4.78 0.43 9.88
N LEU A 86 3.55 0.95 9.85
CA LEU A 86 2.54 0.60 10.84
C LEU A 86 2.25 -0.91 10.87
N GLN A 87 2.15 -1.55 9.71
CA GLN A 87 1.98 -3.01 9.63
C GLN A 87 3.12 -3.77 10.27
N LEU A 88 4.36 -3.39 9.97
CA LEU A 88 5.54 -4.03 10.57
C LEU A 88 5.57 -3.86 12.08
N LEU A 89 5.19 -2.68 12.60
CA LEU A 89 5.11 -2.45 14.05
C LEU A 89 4.00 -3.28 14.72
N ILE A 90 2.84 -3.41 14.08
CA ILE A 90 1.72 -4.22 14.59
C ILE A 90 2.10 -5.69 14.66
N LEU A 91 2.76 -6.21 13.61
CA LEU A 91 3.27 -7.58 13.58
C LEU A 91 4.33 -7.79 14.66
N ARG A 92 5.30 -6.88 14.78
CA ARG A 92 6.39 -6.97 15.77
C ARG A 92 5.91 -6.97 17.22
N LYS A 93 4.87 -6.21 17.57
CA LYS A 93 4.36 -6.13 18.96
C LYS A 93 3.71 -7.44 19.41
N ARG A 94 3.32 -8.33 18.49
CA ARG A 94 2.53 -9.54 18.77
C ARG A 94 3.30 -10.85 18.60
N ASP A 95 4.55 -10.80 18.16
CA ASP A 95 5.53 -11.90 18.24
C ASP A 95 6.20 -11.92 19.63
#